data_AF-A0A088E6A5-F1
#
_entry.id   AF-A0A088E6A5-F1
#
_cell.length_a   1.000
_cell.length_b   1.000
_cell.length_c   1.000
_cell.angle_alpha   90.00
_cell.angle_beta   90.00
_cell.angle_gamma   90.00
#
_symmetry.space_group_name_H-M   'P 1'
#
loop_
_entity.id
_entity.type
_entity.pdbx_description
1 polymer ?
#
loop_
_entity_poly.entity_id
_entity_poly.type
_entity_poly.pdbx_seq_one_letter_code
_entity_poly.pdbx_strand_id
1 'polypeptide(L)'
;MFHHGFGHRGHRRGLRFVILFSLNESPKNGIEIMKEIESMTKGWWRPSPGSLYPMLAKMSQEGFIRRREDGKYELTEIGKEEIEIIRQRMAMMSSFKESMRHEASSPEEILEEMEFYVDYLEDLKKNDPTKISNLTDRIKRLSERLMKVVS
;
A
#
# COMPACT_ATOMS: atom_id res chain seq x y z
N MET A 1 15.97 -18.71 7.28
CA MET A 1 16.00 -17.59 6.30
C MET A 1 14.87 -17.81 5.32
N PHE A 2 13.79 -17.03 5.37
CA PHE A 2 12.64 -17.21 4.47
C PHE A 2 12.35 -15.90 3.73
N HIS A 3 12.66 -15.88 2.44
CA HIS A 3 12.16 -14.88 1.49
C HIS A 3 10.73 -15.29 1.10
N HIS A 4 9.71 -14.57 1.55
CA HIS A 4 8.35 -14.68 1.00
C HIS A 4 8.14 -13.59 -0.04
N GLY A 5 8.18 -14.00 -1.32
CA GLY A 5 7.87 -13.15 -2.46
C GLY A 5 6.37 -12.93 -2.60
N PHE A 6 5.87 -11.82 -2.06
CA PHE A 6 4.62 -11.24 -2.56
C PHE A 6 4.84 -10.71 -3.99
N GLY A 7 3.88 -10.99 -4.88
CA GLY A 7 3.98 -10.76 -6.32
C GLY A 7 4.63 -9.43 -6.72
N HIS A 8 5.63 -9.52 -7.60
CA HIS A 8 6.52 -8.43 -8.03
C HIS A 8 5.84 -7.16 -8.56
N ARG A 9 4.54 -7.15 -8.89
CA ARG A 9 3.86 -5.97 -9.45
C ARG A 9 3.28 -5.01 -8.39
N GLY A 10 2.70 -5.51 -7.30
CA GLY A 10 2.12 -4.67 -6.25
C GLY A 10 3.17 -3.98 -5.39
N HIS A 11 4.25 -4.72 -5.05
CA HIS A 11 5.36 -4.18 -4.25
C HIS A 11 6.16 -3.10 -4.98
N ARG A 12 6.28 -3.18 -6.32
CA ARG A 12 7.00 -2.16 -7.10
C ARG A 12 6.28 -0.81 -7.09
N ARG A 13 4.94 -0.80 -7.20
CA ARG A 13 4.16 0.45 -7.12
C ARG A 13 4.20 1.05 -5.72
N GLY A 14 4.06 0.23 -4.68
CA GLY A 14 4.18 0.66 -3.29
C GLY A 14 5.57 1.20 -2.93
N LEU A 15 6.63 0.54 -3.42
CA LEU A 15 8.02 0.92 -3.15
C LEU A 15 8.38 2.30 -3.71
N ARG A 16 8.00 2.59 -4.95
CA ARG A 16 8.24 3.93 -5.54
C ARG A 16 7.60 5.03 -4.70
N PHE A 17 6.34 4.82 -4.28
CA PHE A 17 5.61 5.80 -3.47
C PHE A 17 6.31 6.07 -2.12
N VAL A 18 6.70 5.02 -1.39
CA VAL A 18 7.35 5.22 -0.08
C VAL A 18 8.76 5.81 -0.20
N ILE A 19 9.47 5.58 -1.31
CA ILE A 19 10.74 6.27 -1.60
C ILE A 19 10.51 7.76 -1.83
N LEU A 20 9.51 8.14 -2.66
CA LEU A 20 9.18 9.54 -2.88
C LEU A 20 8.80 10.25 -1.57
N PHE A 21 7.98 9.58 -0.74
CA PHE A 21 7.58 10.11 0.55
C PHE A 21 8.78 10.30 1.49
N SER A 22 9.65 9.29 1.61
CA SER A 22 10.87 9.33 2.43
C SER A 22 11.79 10.49 2.00
N LEU A 23 12.01 10.66 0.69
CA LEU A 23 12.90 11.68 0.16
C LEU A 23 12.29 13.09 0.15
N ASN A 24 10.95 13.21 0.28
CA ASN A 24 10.28 14.50 0.41
C ASN A 24 10.60 15.18 1.76
N GLU A 25 10.93 14.42 2.80
CA GLU A 25 11.30 15.00 4.10
C GLU A 25 12.75 15.49 4.12
N SER A 26 13.68 14.70 3.59
CA SER A 26 15.09 15.06 3.52
C SER A 26 15.89 14.10 2.62
N PRO A 27 17.07 14.54 2.12
CA PRO A 27 17.97 13.67 1.38
C PRO A 27 18.48 12.50 2.23
N LYS A 28 18.39 11.27 1.68
CA LYS A 28 18.71 10.02 2.40
C LYS A 28 19.46 9.03 1.52
N ASN A 29 20.35 8.24 2.10
CA ASN A 29 20.98 7.08 1.44
C ASN A 29 20.05 5.85 1.46
N GLY A 30 20.39 4.81 0.70
CA GLY A 30 19.55 3.60 0.62
C GLY A 30 19.29 2.90 1.96
N ILE A 31 20.24 2.95 2.90
CA ILE A 31 20.10 2.35 4.23
C ILE A 31 19.12 3.16 5.08
N GLU A 32 19.22 4.49 5.04
CA GLU A 32 18.30 5.40 5.71
C GLU A 32 16.87 5.20 5.19
N ILE A 33 16.69 5.12 3.86
CA ILE A 33 15.38 4.86 3.23
C ILE A 33 14.78 3.52 3.69
N MET A 34 15.57 2.43 3.71
CA MET A 34 15.09 1.13 4.18
C MET A 34 14.63 1.16 5.64
N LYS A 35 15.40 1.82 6.51
CA LYS A 35 15.08 1.94 7.95
C LYS A 35 13.82 2.76 8.17
N GLU A 36 13.67 3.85 7.42
CA GLU A 36 12.48 4.70 7.51
C GLU A 36 11.22 3.96 7.08
N ILE A 37 11.26 3.23 5.95
CA ILE A 37 10.12 2.44 5.48
C ILE A 37 9.71 1.37 6.51
N GLU A 38 10.70 0.72 7.14
CA GLU A 38 10.45 -0.23 8.22
C GLU A 38 9.77 0.44 9.43
N SER A 39 10.25 1.63 9.82
CA SER A 39 9.67 2.40 10.92
C SER A 39 8.23 2.85 10.62
N MET A 40 7.99 3.40 9.43
CA MET A 40 6.66 3.84 8.97
C MET A 40 5.64 2.70 8.96
N THR A 41 6.10 1.48 8.68
CA THR A 41 5.25 0.29 8.64
C THR A 41 5.20 -0.49 9.95
N LYS A 42 5.73 0.08 11.05
CA LYS A 42 5.80 -0.55 12.37
C LYS A 42 6.45 -1.94 12.32
N GLY A 43 7.47 -2.09 11.48
CA GLY A 43 8.24 -3.32 11.28
C GLY A 43 7.60 -4.35 10.35
N TRP A 44 6.40 -4.10 9.80
CA TRP A 44 5.73 -5.08 8.93
C TRP A 44 6.36 -5.19 7.53
N TRP A 45 7.11 -4.19 7.09
CA TRP A 45 7.76 -4.24 5.79
C TRP A 45 9.07 -3.47 5.75
N ARG A 46 10.14 -4.17 5.35
CA ARG A 46 11.42 -3.56 4.98
C ARG A 46 11.80 -4.02 3.57
N PRO A 47 11.95 -3.11 2.60
CA PRO A 47 12.37 -3.51 1.26
C PRO A 47 13.81 -4.05 1.30
N SER A 48 14.07 -5.09 0.50
CA SER A 48 15.43 -5.64 0.37
C SER A 48 16.29 -4.74 -0.51
N PRO A 49 17.64 -4.77 -0.37
CA PRO A 49 18.55 -4.11 -1.29
C PRO A 49 18.28 -4.44 -2.77
N GLY A 50 17.97 -5.71 -3.06
CA GLY A 50 17.67 -6.18 -4.41
C GLY A 50 16.36 -5.64 -4.99
N SER A 51 15.48 -5.08 -4.17
CA SER A 51 14.28 -4.35 -4.62
C SER A 51 14.47 -2.83 -4.65
N LEU A 52 15.22 -2.30 -3.68
CA LEU A 52 15.43 -0.87 -3.51
C LEU A 52 16.36 -0.28 -4.57
N TYR A 53 17.56 -0.82 -4.73
CA TYR A 53 18.57 -0.19 -5.60
C TYR A 53 18.17 -0.19 -7.08
N PRO A 54 17.56 -1.25 -7.64
CA PRO A 54 16.99 -1.19 -8.98
C PRO A 54 15.89 -0.13 -9.11
N MET A 55 15.07 0.06 -8.07
CA MET A 55 14.04 1.10 -8.07
C MET A 55 14.65 2.51 -8.02
N LEU A 56 15.66 2.74 -7.18
CA LEU A 56 16.38 4.01 -7.11
C LEU A 56 17.05 4.34 -8.45
N ALA A 57 17.72 3.37 -9.07
CA ALA A 57 18.32 3.54 -10.39
C ALA A 57 17.27 3.92 -11.45
N LYS A 58 16.13 3.22 -11.45
CA LYS A 58 15.01 3.52 -12.35
C LYS A 58 14.44 4.92 -12.10
N MET A 59 14.18 5.29 -10.85
CA MET A 59 13.66 6.62 -10.50
C MET A 59 14.63 7.75 -10.85
N SER A 60 15.95 7.49 -10.78
CA SER A 60 16.96 8.43 -11.26
C SER A 60 16.94 8.58 -12.78
N GLN A 61 16.80 7.48 -13.52
CA GLN A 61 16.66 7.51 -14.98
C GLN A 61 15.39 8.23 -15.43
N GLU A 62 14.29 8.02 -14.70
CA GLU A 62 13.01 8.71 -14.92
C GLU A 62 13.03 10.18 -14.46
N GLY A 63 14.11 10.63 -13.82
CA GLY A 63 14.29 12.02 -13.40
C GLY A 63 13.54 12.43 -12.14
N PHE A 64 12.92 11.51 -11.39
CA PHE A 64 12.21 11.82 -10.13
C PHE A 64 13.17 12.10 -8.97
N ILE A 65 14.36 11.49 -8.98
CA ILE A 65 15.36 11.64 -7.92
C ILE A 65 16.75 11.83 -8.52
N ARG A 66 17.65 12.50 -7.80
CA ARG A 66 19.06 12.57 -8.17
C ARG A 66 19.94 12.09 -7.02
N ARG A 67 21.08 11.50 -7.36
CA ARG A 67 22.10 11.09 -6.39
C ARG A 67 23.10 12.23 -6.19
N ARG A 68 23.32 12.61 -4.94
CA ARG A 68 24.29 13.61 -4.49
C ARG A 68 25.69 12.98 -4.39
N GLU A 69 26.70 13.85 -4.31
CA GLU A 69 28.11 13.44 -4.15
C GLU A 69 28.37 12.67 -2.85
N ASP A 70 27.63 13.00 -1.78
CA ASP A 70 27.68 12.31 -0.48
C ASP A 70 26.99 10.92 -0.50
N GLY A 71 26.51 10.49 -1.67
CA GLY A 71 25.85 9.20 -1.88
C GLY A 71 24.38 9.16 -1.46
N LYS A 72 23.81 10.28 -0.98
CA LYS A 72 22.38 10.40 -0.69
C LYS A 72 21.57 10.64 -1.96
N TYR A 73 20.28 10.32 -1.90
CA TYR A 73 19.30 10.65 -2.93
C TYR A 73 18.45 11.82 -2.45
N GLU A 74 18.00 12.65 -3.38
CA GLU A 74 17.03 13.71 -3.11
C GLU A 74 16.04 13.83 -4.27
N LEU A 75 14.85 14.37 -3.99
CA LEU A 75 13.86 14.63 -5.03
C LEU A 75 14.34 15.73 -5.98
N THR A 76 14.09 15.54 -7.27
CA THR A 76 14.11 16.63 -8.25
C THR A 76 12.79 17.39 -8.19
N GLU A 77 12.64 18.42 -9.03
CA GLU A 77 11.36 19.13 -9.15
C GLU A 77 10.24 18.22 -9.65
N ILE A 78 10.52 17.37 -10.64
CA ILE A 78 9.59 16.33 -11.13
C ILE A 78 9.17 15.39 -9.99
N GLY A 79 10.12 15.00 -9.12
CA GLY A 79 9.84 14.18 -7.94
C GLY A 79 8.89 14.84 -6.94
N LYS A 80 9.03 16.15 -6.73
CA LYS A 80 8.18 16.93 -5.82
C LYS A 80 6.77 17.12 -6.39
N GLU A 81 6.65 17.40 -7.68
CA GLU A 81 5.35 17.50 -8.35
C GLU A 81 4.58 16.17 -8.27
N GLU A 82 5.27 15.05 -8.53
CA GLU A 82 4.68 13.71 -8.46
C GLU A 82 4.12 13.39 -7.06
N ILE A 83 4.87 13.65 -5.99
CA ILE A 83 4.39 13.35 -4.63
C ILE A 83 3.23 14.28 -4.23
N GLU A 84 3.21 15.52 -4.71
CA GLU A 84 2.10 16.44 -4.48
C GLU A 84 0.82 16.01 -5.21
N ILE A 85 0.92 15.58 -6.47
CA ILE A 85 -0.21 14.99 -7.22
C ILE A 85 -0.76 13.76 -6.49
N ILE A 86 0.13 12.89 -6.00
CA ILE A 86 -0.28 11.70 -5.24
C ILE A 86 -0.99 12.11 -3.93
N ARG A 87 -0.48 13.11 -3.21
CA ARG A 87 -1.12 13.64 -1.99
C ARG A 87 -2.50 14.22 -2.27
N GLN A 88 -2.64 15.03 -3.31
CA GLN A 88 -3.92 15.61 -3.72
C GLN A 88 -4.93 14.51 -4.10
N ARG A 89 -4.49 13.49 -4.84
CA ARG A 89 -5.34 12.36 -5.18
C ARG A 89 -5.77 11.56 -3.94
N MET A 90 -4.87 11.35 -2.99
CA MET A 90 -5.20 10.69 -1.71
C MET A 90 -6.16 11.55 -0.87
N ALA A 91 -5.94 12.86 -0.80
CA ALA A 91 -6.83 13.79 -0.11
C ALA A 91 -8.22 13.78 -0.74
N MET A 92 -8.32 13.90 -2.07
CA MET A 92 -9.58 13.81 -2.80
C MET A 92 -10.29 12.47 -2.55
N MET A 93 -9.56 11.35 -2.54
CA MET A 93 -10.15 10.04 -2.28
C MET A 93 -10.58 9.88 -0.81
N SER A 94 -9.84 10.47 0.13
CA SER A 94 -10.23 10.53 1.54
C SER A 94 -11.50 11.37 1.72
N SER A 95 -11.55 12.57 1.12
CA SER A 95 -12.73 13.43 1.15
C SER A 95 -13.91 12.79 0.45
N PHE A 96 -13.71 12.13 -0.69
CA PHE A 96 -14.77 11.36 -1.36
C PHE A 96 -15.28 10.23 -0.44
N LYS A 97 -14.39 9.47 0.19
CA LYS A 97 -14.77 8.43 1.15
C LYS A 97 -15.48 8.99 2.39
N GLU A 98 -15.14 10.20 2.81
CA GLU A 98 -15.79 10.91 3.92
C GLU A 98 -17.16 11.48 3.52
N SER A 99 -17.30 12.00 2.30
CA SER A 99 -18.58 12.39 1.71
C SER A 99 -19.51 11.20 1.50
N MET A 100 -18.98 10.05 1.05
CA MET A 100 -19.70 8.77 0.97
C MET A 100 -20.01 8.17 2.35
N ARG A 101 -19.43 8.70 3.44
CA ARG A 101 -19.83 8.39 4.83
C ARG A 101 -20.92 9.32 5.35
N HIS A 102 -21.21 10.42 4.66
CA HIS A 102 -22.19 11.43 5.07
C HIS A 102 -23.54 11.33 4.36
N GLU A 103 -23.67 10.51 3.32
CA GLU A 103 -24.93 9.86 2.96
C GLU A 103 -24.80 8.40 3.41
N ALA A 104 -25.70 7.94 4.29
CA ALA A 104 -25.68 6.55 4.72
C ALA A 104 -25.78 5.67 3.46
N SER A 105 -24.76 4.84 3.20
CA SER A 105 -24.80 3.86 2.13
C SER A 105 -26.13 3.12 2.19
N SER A 106 -26.83 3.05 1.07
CA SER A 106 -28.11 2.34 1.04
C SER A 106 -27.86 0.88 1.49
N PRO A 107 -28.82 0.22 2.16
CA PRO A 107 -28.68 -1.20 2.48
C PRO A 107 -28.27 -2.06 1.27
N GLU A 108 -28.70 -1.67 0.07
CA GLU A 108 -28.35 -2.29 -1.20
C GLU A 108 -26.85 -2.11 -1.54
N GLU A 109 -26.31 -0.90 -1.45
CA GLU A 109 -24.88 -0.63 -1.70
C GLU A 109 -23.97 -1.35 -0.70
N ILE A 110 -24.41 -1.48 0.55
CA ILE A 110 -23.68 -2.24 1.58
C ILE A 110 -23.62 -3.72 1.19
N LEU A 111 -24.72 -4.28 0.68
CA LEU A 111 -24.76 -5.67 0.22
C LEU A 111 -23.88 -5.89 -1.01
N GLU A 112 -23.88 -4.97 -1.98
CA GLU A 112 -23.00 -5.02 -3.16
C GLU A 112 -21.51 -5.00 -2.75
N GLU A 113 -21.13 -4.15 -1.78
CA GLU A 113 -19.75 -4.10 -1.29
C GLU A 113 -19.37 -5.40 -0.55
N MET A 114 -20.31 -5.97 0.20
CA MET A 114 -20.11 -7.26 0.88
C MET A 114 -19.93 -8.41 -0.11
N GLU A 115 -20.73 -8.47 -1.17
CA GLU A 115 -20.60 -9.46 -2.26
C GLU A 115 -19.23 -9.37 -2.93
N PHE A 116 -18.79 -8.14 -3.27
CA PHE A 116 -17.46 -7.93 -3.85
C PHE A 116 -16.32 -8.45 -2.95
N TYR A 117 -16.39 -8.21 -1.63
CA TYR A 117 -15.36 -8.72 -0.72
C TYR A 117 -15.44 -10.23 -0.52
N VAL A 118 -16.63 -10.84 -0.61
CA VAL A 118 -16.78 -12.29 -0.60
C VAL A 118 -16.10 -12.88 -1.84
N ASP A 119 -16.37 -12.35 -3.04
CA ASP A 119 -15.72 -12.78 -4.29
C ASP A 119 -14.20 -12.67 -4.20
N TYR A 120 -13.69 -11.57 -3.63
CA TYR A 120 -12.26 -11.38 -3.38
C TYR A 120 -11.70 -12.45 -2.43
N LEU A 121 -12.41 -12.78 -1.35
CA LEU A 121 -11.99 -13.82 -0.41
C LEU A 121 -12.03 -15.21 -1.04
N GLU A 122 -12.98 -15.49 -1.92
CA GLU A 122 -13.05 -16.75 -2.66
C GLU A 122 -11.86 -16.90 -3.63
N ASP A 123 -11.56 -15.85 -4.39
CA ASP A 123 -10.38 -15.83 -5.26
C ASP A 123 -9.08 -15.97 -4.44
N LEU A 124 -8.99 -15.27 -3.30
CA LEU A 124 -7.85 -15.35 -2.40
C LEU A 124 -7.71 -16.76 -1.80
N LYS A 125 -8.81 -17.44 -1.45
CA LYS A 125 -8.80 -18.82 -0.98
C LYS A 125 -8.28 -19.78 -2.04
N LYS A 126 -8.66 -19.55 -3.29
CA LYS A 126 -8.27 -20.38 -4.44
C LYS A 126 -6.79 -20.22 -4.78
N ASN A 127 -6.27 -18.99 -4.70
CA ASN A 127 -4.93 -18.63 -5.15
C ASN A 127 -3.87 -18.63 -4.03
N ASP A 128 -4.24 -18.36 -2.77
CA ASP A 128 -3.35 -18.33 -1.61
C ASP A 128 -4.10 -18.67 -0.30
N PRO A 129 -4.40 -19.96 -0.05
CA PRO A 129 -5.18 -20.41 1.10
C PRO A 129 -4.61 -20.01 2.46
N THR A 130 -3.29 -19.77 2.53
CA THR A 130 -2.59 -19.45 3.78
C THR A 130 -3.00 -18.11 4.38
N LYS A 131 -3.55 -17.21 3.56
CA LYS A 131 -4.04 -15.89 3.98
C LYS A 131 -5.42 -15.92 4.63
N ILE A 132 -6.16 -17.02 4.51
CA ILE A 132 -7.53 -17.16 5.03
C ILE A 132 -7.58 -18.17 6.18
N SER A 133 -6.61 -19.07 6.30
CA SER A 133 -6.59 -20.15 7.29
C SER A 133 -6.77 -19.63 8.73
N ASN A 134 -6.12 -18.51 9.08
CA ASN A 134 -6.23 -17.87 10.41
C ASN A 134 -7.47 -16.97 10.58
N LEU A 135 -8.27 -16.76 9.52
CA LEU A 135 -9.47 -15.91 9.55
C LEU A 135 -10.78 -16.71 9.65
N THR A 136 -10.72 -18.04 9.48
CA THR A 136 -11.90 -18.93 9.41
C THR A 136 -12.89 -18.70 10.56
N ASP A 137 -12.42 -18.68 11.80
CA ASP A 137 -13.31 -18.52 12.97
C ASP A 137 -13.94 -17.12 13.03
N ARG A 138 -13.22 -16.11 12.55
CA ARG A 138 -13.73 -14.73 12.48
C ARG A 138 -14.79 -14.58 11.39
N ILE A 139 -14.59 -15.23 10.24
CA ILE A 139 -15.57 -15.29 9.14
C ILE A 139 -16.84 -16.00 9.61
N LYS A 140 -16.73 -17.15 10.29
CA LYS A 140 -17.88 -17.88 10.85
C LYS A 140 -18.70 -17.02 11.82
N ARG A 141 -18.05 -16.38 12.80
CA ARG A 141 -18.74 -15.47 13.73
C ARG A 141 -19.40 -14.28 13.04
N LEU A 142 -18.79 -13.76 11.96
CA LEU A 142 -19.38 -12.66 11.20
C LEU A 142 -20.64 -13.14 10.45
N SER A 143 -20.58 -14.30 9.80
CA SER A 143 -21.73 -14.92 9.13
C SER A 143 -22.89 -15.16 10.10
N GLU A 144 -22.64 -15.70 11.29
CA GLU A 144 -23.66 -15.90 12.31
C GLU A 144 -24.33 -14.59 12.75
N ARG A 145 -23.55 -13.50 12.87
CA ARG A 145 -24.08 -12.18 13.21
C ARG A 145 -24.92 -11.60 12.09
N LEU A 146 -24.53 -11.78 10.83
CA LEU A 146 -25.28 -11.32 9.67
C LEU A 146 -26.61 -12.06 9.53
N MET A 147 -26.62 -13.38 9.76
CA MET A 147 -27.86 -14.15 9.75
C MET A 147 -28.88 -13.66 10.79
N LYS A 148 -28.42 -13.14 11.94
CA LYS A 148 -29.29 -12.55 12.97
C LYS A 148 -29.92 -11.20 12.58
N VAL A 149 -29.39 -10.53 11.56
CA VAL A 149 -29.94 -9.25 11.07
C VAL A 149 -31.19 -9.47 10.22
N VAL A 150 -31.30 -10.64 9.58
CA VAL A 150 -32.37 -10.99 8.63
C VAL A 150 -33.35 -12.03 9.17
N SER A 151 -33.18 -12.45 10.43
CA SER A 151 -34.02 -13.42 11.16
C SER A 151 -35.05 -12.74 12.04
#